data_AF-A0A847LL98-F1
#
_entry.id   AF-A0A847LL98-F1
#
_cell.length_a   1.000
_cell.length_b   1.000
_cell.length_c   1.000
_cell.angle_alpha   90.00
_cell.angle_beta   90.00
_cell.angle_gamma   90.00
#
_symmetry.space_group_name_H-M   'P 1'
#
loop_
_entity.id
_entity.type
_entity.pdbx_description
1 polymer ?
#
loop_
_entity_poly.entity_id
_entity_poly.type
_entity_poly.pdbx_seq_one_letter_code
_entity_poly.pdbx_strand_id
1 'polypeptide(L)' 'MSSENNKVPFEERLKRLEVIVTKLEKGEEPLEDSLTLFEEGIELLKSLEDELGNAKARVERVLKGEKGE' A
#
# COMPACT_ATOMS: atom_id res chain seq x y z
N MET A 1 -9.45 22.20 -16.55
CA MET A 1 -9.13 20.83 -16.99
C MET A 1 -8.83 20.03 -15.74
N SER A 2 -9.31 18.80 -15.72
CA SER A 2 -9.81 18.08 -14.55
C SER A 2 -8.75 17.71 -13.51
N SER A 3 -9.00 18.12 -12.28
CA SER A 3 -8.20 17.80 -11.09
C SER A 3 -8.61 16.44 -10.54
N GLU A 4 -8.30 15.34 -11.24
CA GLU A 4 -8.66 13.99 -10.76
C GLU A 4 -7.57 12.99 -11.16
N ASN A 5 -6.51 12.89 -10.35
CA ASN A 5 -5.95 11.62 -9.87
C ASN A 5 -4.78 11.87 -8.88
N ASN A 6 -5.05 12.50 -7.73
CA ASN A 6 -4.02 12.80 -6.72
C ASN A 6 -3.80 11.62 -5.75
N LYS A 7 -3.79 10.39 -6.26
CA LYS A 7 -3.42 9.20 -5.47
C LYS A 7 -1.96 8.86 -5.76
N VAL A 8 -1.16 8.79 -4.71
CA VAL A 8 0.22 8.28 -4.76
C VAL A 8 0.18 6.87 -5.37
N PRO A 9 1.00 6.55 -6.38
CA PRO A 9 1.05 5.22 -7.00
C PRO A 9 1.32 4.08 -6.02
N PHE A 10 0.88 2.87 -6.34
CA PHE A 10 1.09 1.67 -5.50
C PHE A 10 2.58 1.45 -5.21
N GLU A 11 3.41 1.54 -6.24
CA GLU A 11 4.85 1.32 -6.19
C GLU A 11 5.55 2.33 -5.28
N GLU A 12 5.09 3.59 -5.28
CA GLU A 12 5.62 4.62 -4.41
C GLU A 12 5.25 4.39 -2.95
N ARG A 13 4.00 3.97 -2.69
CA ARG A 13 3.55 3.61 -1.33
C ARG A 13 4.29 2.38 -0.80
N LEU A 14 4.51 1.38 -1.65
CA LEU A 14 5.28 0.19 -1.31
C LEU A 14 6.74 0.55 -0.97
N LYS A 15 7.38 1.36 -1.81
CA LYS A 15 8.75 1.84 -1.55
C LYS A 15 8.83 2.65 -0.26
N ARG A 16 7.81 3.46 0.05
CA ARG A 16 7.74 4.19 1.33
C ARG A 16 7.67 3.23 2.51
N LEU A 17 6.85 2.19 2.43
CA LEU A 17 6.75 1.17 3.46
C LEU A 17 8.09 0.45 3.69
N GLU A 18 8.82 0.09 2.64
CA GLU A 18 10.17 -0.50 2.75
C GLU A 18 11.16 0.42 3.48
N VAL A 19 11.12 1.72 3.19
CA VAL A 19 11.95 2.73 3.86
C VAL A 19 11.60 2.84 5.34
N ILE A 20 10.31 2.83 5.68
CA ILE A 20 9.83 2.86 7.06
C ILE A 20 10.34 1.64 7.83
N VAL A 21 10.16 0.44 7.29
CA VAL A 21 10.63 -0.81 7.90
C VAL A 21 12.14 -0.73 8.14
N THR A 22 12.90 -0.33 7.13
CA THR A 22 14.36 -0.19 7.24
C THR A 22 14.77 0.80 8.34
N LYS A 23 14.04 1.93 8.50
CA LYS A 23 14.31 2.91 9.55
C LYS A 23 14.01 2.36 10.94
N LEU A 24 12.87 1.68 11.10
CA LEU A 24 12.46 1.08 12.36
C LEU A 24 13.41 -0.03 12.80
N GLU A 25 13.89 -0.87 11.86
CA GLU A 25 14.85 -1.94 12.14
C GLU A 25 16.23 -1.42 12.58
N LYS A 26 16.64 -0.25 12.06
CA LYS A 26 17.90 0.39 12.49
C LYS A 26 17.81 0.92 13.93
N GLY A 27 16.64 1.38 14.36
CA GLY A 27 16.42 1.89 15.72
C GLY A 27 17.22 3.14 16.07
N GLU A 28 17.63 3.93 15.06
CA GLU A 28 18.42 5.16 15.25
C GLU A 28 17.52 6.40 15.47
N GLU A 29 16.21 6.28 15.21
CA GLU A 29 15.25 7.37 15.34
C GLU A 29 14.75 7.49 16.80
N PRO A 30 14.44 8.72 17.27
CA PRO A 30 13.75 8.93 18.55
C PRO A 30 12.46 8.12 18.68
N LEU A 31 12.02 7.88 19.91
CA LEU A 31 10.80 7.10 20.18
C LEU A 31 9.56 7.71 19.51
N GLU A 32 9.38 9.03 19.59
CA GLU A 32 8.24 9.72 18.98
C GLU A 32 8.22 9.58 17.45
N ASP A 33 9.40 9.69 16.82
CA ASP A 33 9.55 9.49 15.37
C ASP A 33 9.31 8.02 14.98
N SER A 34 9.78 7.08 15.81
CA SER A 34 9.52 5.65 15.61
C SER A 34 8.03 5.31 15.68
N LEU A 35 7.28 5.94 16.60
CA LEU A 35 5.84 5.78 16.69
C LEU A 35 5.13 6.35 15.45
N THR A 36 5.55 7.53 15.01
CA THR A 36 5.00 8.17 13.80
C THR A 36 5.24 7.31 12.56
N LEU A 37 6.46 6.79 12.39
CA LEU A 37 6.83 5.88 11.29
C LEU A 37 6.02 4.58 11.35
N PHE A 38 5.78 4.04 12.54
CA PHE A 38 4.98 2.84 12.72
C PHE A 38 3.53 3.07 12.31
N GLU A 39 2.90 4.16 12.75
CA GLU A 39 1.53 4.53 12.36
C GLU A 39 1.39 4.68 10.84
N GLU A 40 2.31 5.42 10.21
CA GLU A 40 2.35 5.56 8.74
C GLU A 40 2.51 4.20 8.04
N GLY A 41 3.37 3.33 8.57
CA GLY A 41 3.58 1.98 8.03
C GLY A 41 2.30 1.13 8.06
N ILE A 42 1.51 1.22 9.14
CA ILE A 42 0.23 0.50 9.26
C ILE A 42 -0.81 1.03 8.26
N GLU A 43 -0.88 2.35 8.06
CA GLU A 43 -1.79 2.94 7.08
C GLU A 43 -1.42 2.54 5.65
N LEU A 44 -0.13 2.58 5.32
CA LEU A 44 0.37 2.15 4.02
C LEU A 44 0.05 0.68 3.77
N LEU A 45 0.34 -0.20 4.75
CA LEU A 45 0.06 -1.62 4.65
C LEU A 45 -1.41 -1.90 4.33
N LYS A 46 -2.33 -1.31 5.10
CA LYS A 46 -3.78 -1.45 4.86
C LYS A 46 -4.17 -1.00 3.45
N SER A 47 -3.66 0.15 3.01
CA SER A 47 -3.95 0.67 1.68
C SER A 47 -3.45 -0.24 0.55
N LEU A 48 -2.31 -0.89 0.73
CA LEU A 48 -1.71 -1.81 -0.24
C LEU A 48 -2.49 -3.13 -0.29
N GLU A 49 -2.88 -3.65 0.86
CA GLU A 49 -3.72 -4.85 0.98
C GLU A 49 -5.09 -4.65 0.30
N ASP A 50 -5.73 -3.50 0.53
CA ASP A 50 -7.01 -3.16 -0.11
C ASP A 50 -6.88 -3.08 -1.63
N GLU A 51 -5.83 -2.44 -2.15
CA GLU A 51 -5.61 -2.32 -3.58
C GLU A 51 -5.33 -3.69 -4.23
N LEU A 52 -4.50 -4.52 -3.59
CA LEU A 52 -4.24 -5.90 -4.05
C LEU A 52 -5.50 -6.77 -4.00
N GLY A 53 -6.32 -6.64 -2.95
CA GLY A 53 -7.58 -7.34 -2.82
C GLY A 53 -8.55 -6.98 -3.96
N ASN A 54 -8.65 -5.69 -4.29
CA ASN A 54 -9.45 -5.22 -5.41
C ASN A 54 -8.94 -5.72 -6.77
N ALA A 55 -7.62 -5.70 -6.98
CA ALA A 55 -7.00 -6.24 -8.19
C ALA A 55 -7.28 -7.75 -8.34
N LYS A 56 -7.12 -8.53 -7.26
CA LYS A 56 -7.42 -9.96 -7.23
C LYS A 56 -8.89 -10.23 -7.56
N ALA A 57 -9.82 -9.51 -6.93
CA ALA A 57 -11.26 -9.67 -7.19
C ALA A 57 -11.60 -9.36 -8.66
N ARG A 58 -10.95 -8.38 -9.27
CA ARG A 58 -11.11 -8.07 -10.70
C ARG A 58 -10.62 -9.20 -11.58
N VAL A 59 -9.44 -9.76 -11.29
CA VAL A 59 -8.89 -10.93 -12.02
C VAL A 59 -9.83 -12.14 -11.90
N GLU A 60 -10.31 -12.45 -10.69
CA GLU A 60 -11.23 -13.56 -10.48
C GLU A 60 -12.54 -13.42 -11.26
N ARG A 61 -13.08 -12.20 -11.37
CA ARG A 61 -14.30 -11.93 -12.17
C ARG A 61 -14.07 -12.18 -13.65
N VAL A 62 -12.92 -11.75 -14.19
CA VAL A 62 -12.56 -11.99 -15.59
C VAL A 62 -12.45 -13.50 -15.86
N LEU A 63 -11.70 -14.23 -15.02
CA LEU A 63 -11.52 -15.67 -15.16
C LEU A 63 -12.83 -16.47 -15.00
N LYS A 64 -13.74 -16.03 -14.14
CA LYS A 64 -15.07 -16.65 -14.00
C LYS A 64 -15.99 -16.32 -15.17
N GLY A 65 -15.89 -15.12 -15.74
CA GLY A 65 -16.61 -14.73 -16.95
C GLY A 65 -16.15 -15.50 -18.20
N GLU A 66 -14.86 -15.83 -18.31
CA GLU A 66 -14.31 -16.67 -19.39
C GLU A 66 -14.67 -18.15 -19.26
N LYS A 67 -15.10 -18.62 -18.08
CA LYS A 67 -15.51 -20.01 -17.83
C LYS A 67 -17.03 -20.25 -17.92
N GLY A 68 -17.76 -19.29 -18.49
CA GLY A 68 -19.21 -19.28 -18.56
C GLY A 68 -19.77 -19.04 -19.96
N GLU A 69 -19.27 -19.78 -20.95
CA GLU A 69 -20.02 -20.28 -22.13
C GLU A 69 -19.62 -21.74 -22.37
#